data_AF-A0A813VRH8-F1
#
_entry.id   AF-A0A813VRH8-F1
#
_cell.length_a   1.000
_cell.length_b   1.000
_cell.length_c   1.000
_cell.angle_alpha   90.00
_cell.angle_beta   90.00
_cell.angle_gamma   90.00
#
_symmetry.space_group_name_H-M   'P 1'
#
loop_
_entity.id
_entity.type
_entity.pdbx_description
1 polymer ?
#
loop_
_entity_poly.entity_id
_entity_poly.type
_entity_poly.pdbx_seq_one_letter_code
_entity_poly.pdbx_strand_id
1 'polypeptide(L)'
;MRIFNAACIPVFLFGCESWTLTERKTHLTNEELYEIVKQRPINKELRKRQLKFIGHCLRMAPDEPANIYALFKSKVRERNKIGRSTAQYIEQISRFLTNDNRVKLISSDITKYAIDKR
;
A
#
# COMPACT_ATOMS: atom_id res chain seq x y z
N MET A 1 20.62 13.46 15.54
CA MET A 1 19.58 12.65 16.22
C MET A 1 18.32 12.33 15.39
N ARG A 2 18.06 12.93 14.21
CA ARG A 2 16.85 12.59 13.41
C ARG A 2 17.01 11.33 12.53
N ILE A 3 18.24 11.03 12.12
CA ILE A 3 18.57 9.90 11.24
C ILE A 3 18.48 8.57 12.00
N PHE A 4 18.92 8.54 13.27
CA PHE A 4 18.80 7.35 14.13
C PHE A 4 17.33 6.96 14.36
N ASN A 5 16.46 7.95 14.62
CA ASN A 5 15.02 7.71 14.74
C ASN A 5 14.39 7.25 13.42
N ALA A 6 14.84 7.74 12.27
CA ALA A 6 14.30 7.33 10.97
C ALA A 6 14.72 5.91 10.56
N ALA A 7 15.88 5.44 10.99
CA ALA A 7 16.41 4.12 10.64
C ALA A 7 16.08 3.04 11.68
N CYS A 8 16.16 3.37 12.98
CA CYS A 8 16.03 2.38 14.05
C CYS A 8 14.58 2.15 14.47
N ILE A 9 13.74 3.18 14.54
CA ILE A 9 12.32 3.05 14.95
C ILE A 9 11.53 2.11 14.03
N PRO A 10 11.67 2.18 12.69
CA PRO A 10 11.00 1.22 11.83
C PRO A 10 11.55 -0.19 12.05
N VAL A 11 12.88 -0.39 12.16
CA VAL A 11 13.45 -1.72 12.39
C VAL A 11 12.96 -2.35 13.70
N PHE A 12 12.86 -1.58 14.78
CA PHE A 12 12.35 -2.07 16.06
C PHE A 12 10.83 -2.30 16.04
N LEU A 13 10.04 -1.42 15.41
CA LEU A 13 8.58 -1.62 15.26
C LEU A 13 8.26 -2.81 14.33
N PHE A 14 8.90 -2.90 13.16
CA PHE A 14 8.72 -3.98 12.19
C PHE A 14 9.29 -5.32 12.69
N GLY A 15 10.39 -5.26 13.44
CA GLY A 15 10.94 -6.41 14.15
C GLY A 15 9.92 -6.97 15.14
N CYS A 16 9.37 -6.13 16.02
CA CYS A 16 8.36 -6.59 16.99
C CYS A 16 7.05 -7.07 16.35
N GLU A 17 6.64 -6.56 15.19
CA GLU A 17 5.48 -7.10 14.44
C GLU A 17 5.74 -8.48 13.81
N SER A 18 7.00 -8.77 13.46
CA SER A 18 7.41 -10.05 12.85
C SER A 18 7.83 -11.10 13.91
N TRP A 19 8.29 -10.64 15.06
CA TRP A 19 8.58 -11.48 16.23
C TRP A 19 7.27 -11.70 16.98
N THR A 20 6.47 -12.63 16.49
CA THR A 20 5.38 -13.23 17.26
C THR A 20 5.90 -13.58 18.65
N LEU A 21 5.34 -12.90 19.65
CA LEU A 21 5.55 -13.06 21.07
C LEU A 21 5.59 -14.55 21.46
N THR A 22 6.79 -15.13 21.54
CA THR A 22 7.04 -16.52 21.97
C THR A 22 6.94 -16.66 23.50
N GLU A 23 6.00 -15.97 24.13
CA GLU A 23 5.58 -16.26 25.49
C GLU A 23 4.08 -16.51 25.46
N ARG A 24 3.64 -17.58 26.12
CA ARG A 24 2.24 -18.05 26.22
C ARG A 24 1.32 -16.95 26.77
N LYS A 25 0.96 -15.98 25.94
CA LYS A 25 -0.06 -14.98 26.21
C LYS A 25 -1.20 -15.26 25.27
N THR A 26 -2.31 -15.66 25.88
CA THR A 26 -3.71 -15.56 25.41
C THR A 26 -3.86 -15.32 23.90
N HIS A 27 -4.51 -16.24 23.20
CA HIS A 27 -4.94 -16.03 21.81
C HIS A 27 -5.69 -14.69 21.67
N LEU A 28 -4.96 -13.65 21.28
CA LEU A 28 -5.47 -12.32 21.05
C LEU A 28 -5.58 -12.16 19.54
N THR A 29 -6.76 -11.81 19.08
CA THR A 29 -6.97 -11.51 17.67
C THR A 29 -6.26 -10.20 17.31
N ASN A 30 -5.89 -10.05 16.03
CA ASN A 30 -5.28 -8.82 15.56
C ASN A 30 -6.17 -7.59 15.80
N GLU A 31 -7.49 -7.78 15.76
CA GLU A 31 -8.47 -6.70 15.99
C GLU A 31 -8.39 -6.19 17.44
N GLU A 32 -8.40 -7.10 18.40
CA GLU A 32 -8.25 -6.77 19.83
C GLU A 32 -6.90 -6.08 20.12
N LEU A 33 -5.82 -6.52 19.46
CA LEU A 33 -4.51 -5.86 19.57
C LEU A 33 -4.57 -4.40 19.13
N TYR A 34 -5.21 -4.09 18.00
CA TYR A 34 -5.33 -2.72 17.49
C TYR A 34 -6.20 -1.84 18.40
N GLU A 35 -7.24 -2.40 19.02
CA GLU A 35 -8.08 -1.69 19.99
C GLU A 35 -7.31 -1.32 21.26
N ILE A 36 -6.52 -2.26 21.80
CA ILE A 36 -5.70 -2.04 22.99
C ILE A 36 -4.65 -0.96 22.73
N VAL A 37 -3.93 -1.08 21.61
CA VAL A 37 -2.84 -0.15 21.27
C VAL A 37 -3.39 1.19 20.75
N LYS A 38 -4.70 1.27 20.46
CA LYS A 38 -5.38 2.42 19.81
C LYS A 38 -4.67 2.89 18.54
N GLN A 39 -4.00 1.96 17.86
CA GLN A 39 -3.24 2.22 16.64
C GLN A 39 -3.91 1.59 15.44
N ARG A 40 -3.75 2.26 14.29
CA ARG A 40 -4.28 1.75 13.02
C ARG A 40 -3.37 0.64 12.51
N PRO A 41 -3.93 -0.41 11.87
CA PRO A 41 -3.14 -1.41 11.18
C PRO A 41 -2.19 -0.75 10.17
N ILE A 42 -0.92 -1.14 10.18
CA ILE A 42 0.10 -0.61 9.29
C ILE A 42 -0.30 -0.72 7.82
N ASN A 43 -0.99 -1.79 7.44
CA ASN A 43 -1.51 -2.00 6.09
C ASN A 43 -2.47 -0.88 5.65
N LYS A 44 -3.30 -0.35 6.57
CA LYS A 44 -4.20 0.78 6.25
C LYS A 44 -3.40 2.06 6.02
N GLU A 45 -2.35 2.27 6.80
CA GLU A 45 -1.48 3.45 6.66
C GLU A 45 -0.60 3.37 5.40
N LEU A 46 -0.06 2.20 5.08
CA LEU A 46 0.70 1.95 3.86
C LEU A 46 -0.16 2.21 2.61
N ARG A 47 -1.39 1.66 2.58
CA ARG A 47 -2.34 1.91 1.48
C ARG A 47 -2.66 3.40 1.33
N LYS A 48 -2.89 4.10 2.44
CA LYS A 48 -3.13 5.54 2.44
C LYS A 48 -1.95 6.32 1.85
N ARG A 49 -0.71 5.96 2.21
CA ARG A 49 0.50 6.59 1.66
C ARG A 49 0.68 6.29 0.18
N GLN A 50 0.46 5.04 -0.24
CA GLN A 50 0.51 4.65 -1.65
C GLN A 50 -0.51 5.45 -2.48
N LEU A 51 -1.75 5.57 -2.02
CA LEU A 51 -2.79 6.36 -2.70
C LEU A 51 -2.42 7.85 -2.78
N LYS A 52 -1.86 8.42 -1.70
CA LYS A 52 -1.37 9.82 -1.72
C LYS A 52 -0.24 10.01 -2.75
N PHE A 53 0.70 9.08 -2.80
CA PHE A 53 1.83 9.13 -3.72
C PHE A 53 1.38 9.02 -5.18
N ILE A 54 0.55 8.01 -5.51
CA ILE A 54 -0.02 7.85 -6.85
C ILE A 54 -0.81 9.10 -7.25
N GLY A 55 -1.65 9.61 -6.33
CA GLY A 55 -2.42 10.82 -6.58
C GLY A 55 -1.54 12.03 -6.85
N HIS A 56 -0.39 12.15 -6.18
CA HIS A 56 0.59 13.19 -6.46
C HIS A 56 1.19 13.03 -7.87
N CYS A 57 1.66 11.83 -8.24
CA CYS A 57 2.21 11.56 -9.57
C CYS A 57 1.21 11.87 -10.69
N LEU A 58 -0.06 11.50 -10.51
CA LEU A 58 -1.12 11.74 -11.51
C LEU A 58 -1.53 13.22 -11.64
N ARG A 59 -1.21 14.05 -10.64
CA ARG A 59 -1.44 15.50 -10.68
C ARG A 59 -0.27 16.29 -11.27
N MET A 60 0.87 15.64 -11.52
CA MET A 60 1.98 16.25 -12.25
C MET A 60 1.60 16.47 -13.71
N ALA A 61 2.37 17.29 -14.43
CA ALA A 61 2.15 17.53 -15.84
C ALA A 61 2.18 16.22 -16.66
N PRO A 62 1.42 16.11 -17.76
CA PRO A 62 1.28 14.85 -18.50
C PRO A 62 2.55 14.40 -19.23
N ASP A 63 3.52 15.29 -19.41
CA ASP A 63 4.86 15.04 -19.95
C ASP A 63 5.85 14.51 -18.91
N GLU A 64 5.54 14.68 -17.62
CA GLU A 64 6.39 14.18 -16.54
C GLU A 64 6.37 12.65 -16.50
N PRO A 65 7.55 11.99 -16.43
CA PRO A 65 7.63 10.54 -16.39
C PRO A 65 6.86 9.95 -15.20
N ALA A 66 6.77 10.69 -14.09
CA ALA A 66 5.98 10.26 -12.93
C ALA A 66 4.50 10.07 -13.28
N ASN A 67 3.90 10.95 -14.08
CA ASN A 67 2.51 10.83 -14.51
C ASN A 67 2.36 9.66 -15.52
N ILE A 68 3.24 9.64 -16.53
CA ILE A 68 3.24 8.63 -17.60
C ILE A 68 3.34 7.21 -17.03
N TYR A 69 4.25 7.00 -16.08
CA TYR A 69 4.54 5.67 -15.55
C TYR A 69 3.72 5.27 -14.32
N ALA A 70 3.04 6.20 -13.65
CA ALA A 70 2.28 5.91 -12.41
C ALA A 70 1.25 4.78 -12.58
N LEU A 71 0.57 4.73 -13.72
CA LEU A 71 -0.41 3.70 -14.06
C LEU A 71 0.00 2.88 -15.29
N PHE A 72 1.32 2.73 -15.51
CA PHE A 72 1.81 1.96 -16.64
C PHE A 72 1.49 0.47 -16.49
N LYS A 73 1.06 -0.13 -17.61
CA LYS A 73 0.82 -1.56 -17.73
C LYS A 73 1.68 -2.13 -18.85
N SER A 74 2.54 -3.09 -18.52
CA SER A 74 3.29 -3.81 -19.54
C SER A 74 2.32 -4.60 -20.44
N LYS A 75 2.50 -4.45 -21.76
CA LYS A 75 1.78 -5.26 -22.75
C LYS A 75 2.38 -6.67 -22.87
N VAL A 76 3.67 -6.80 -22.58
CA VAL A 76 4.38 -8.08 -22.63
C VAL A 76 4.03 -8.89 -21.39
N ARG A 77 3.50 -10.09 -21.62
CA ARG A 77 3.12 -11.04 -20.59
C ARG A 77 4.27 -12.04 -20.43
N GLU A 78 5.28 -11.64 -19.67
CA GLU A 78 6.38 -12.54 -19.31
C GLU A 78 5.91 -13.55 -18.26
N ARG A 79 6.57 -14.72 -18.22
CA ARG A 79 6.39 -15.65 -17.10
C ARG A 79 6.85 -14.95 -15.84
N ASN A 80 5.97 -14.86 -14.85
CA ASN A 80 6.34 -14.33 -13.55
C ASN A 80 7.40 -15.24 -12.93
N LYS A 81 8.49 -14.64 -12.43
CA LYS A 81 9.42 -15.35 -11.55
C LYS A 81 8.64 -15.86 -10.34
N ILE A 82 9.04 -17.03 -9.84
CA ILE A 82 8.43 -17.67 -8.66
C ILE A 82 8.43 -16.66 -7.49
N GLY A 83 7.31 -16.57 -6.78
CA GLY A 83 7.10 -15.63 -5.66
C GLY A 83 6.70 -14.21 -6.06
N ARG A 84 6.73 -13.85 -7.35
CA ARG A 84 6.22 -12.55 -7.81
C ARG A 84 4.69 -12.56 -7.82
N SER A 85 4.09 -11.52 -7.23
CA SER A 85 2.65 -11.31 -7.30
C SER A 85 2.17 -11.32 -8.75
N THR A 86 1.08 -12.04 -9.01
CA THR A 86 0.39 -12.07 -10.31
C THR A 86 -0.42 -10.79 -10.56
N ALA A 87 -0.74 -10.05 -9.50
CA ALA A 87 -1.54 -8.84 -9.56
C ALA A 87 -0.70 -7.64 -10.01
N GLN A 88 -1.14 -6.97 -11.07
CA GLN A 88 -0.51 -5.74 -11.53
C GLN A 88 -0.77 -4.59 -10.55
N TYR A 89 0.06 -3.54 -10.60
CA TYR A 89 -0.06 -2.42 -9.67
C TYR A 89 -1.43 -1.74 -9.72
N ILE A 90 -2.00 -1.55 -10.91
CA ILE A 90 -3.36 -1.02 -11.11
C ILE A 90 -4.41 -1.90 -10.43
N GLU A 91 -4.27 -3.22 -10.52
CA GLU A 91 -5.21 -4.16 -9.88
C GLU A 91 -5.08 -4.10 -8.35
N GLN A 92 -3.88 -3.89 -7.83
CA GLN A 92 -3.65 -3.68 -6.39
C GLN A 92 -4.31 -2.38 -5.92
N ILE A 93 -4.15 -1.28 -6.66
CA ILE A 93 -4.80 0.01 -6.35
C ILE A 93 -6.31 -0.11 -6.42
N SER A 94 -6.83 -0.78 -7.46
CA SER A 94 -8.26 -1.02 -7.60
C SER A 94 -8.83 -1.75 -6.38
N ARG A 95 -8.12 -2.77 -5.86
CA ARG A 95 -8.52 -3.46 -4.62
C ARG A 95 -8.44 -2.59 -3.36
N PHE A 96 -7.65 -1.51 -3.38
CA PHE A 96 -7.60 -0.57 -2.25
C PHE A 96 -8.75 0.43 -2.28
N LEU A 97 -9.19 0.81 -3.48
CA LEU A 97 -10.27 1.76 -3.70
C LEU A 97 -11.65 1.09 -3.56
N THR A 98 -11.77 -0.14 -4.04
CA THR A 98 -13.00 -0.92 -3.94
C THR A 98 -12.85 -2.00 -2.88
N ASN A 99 -13.71 -2.00 -1.86
CA ASN A 99 -13.78 -3.13 -0.91
C ASN A 99 -14.27 -4.42 -1.58
N ASP A 100 -14.83 -4.33 -2.79
CA ASP A 100 -15.29 -5.48 -3.57
C ASP A 100 -14.23 -5.88 -4.61
N ASN A 101 -13.75 -7.12 -4.48
CA ASN A 101 -12.76 -7.73 -5.39
C ASN A 101 -13.29 -7.92 -6.83
N ARG A 102 -14.59 -7.76 -7.07
CA ARG A 102 -15.23 -7.93 -8.38
C ARG A 102 -15.13 -6.68 -9.25
N VAL A 103 -15.00 -5.50 -8.65
CA VAL A 103 -14.96 -4.23 -9.38
C VAL A 103 -13.51 -3.85 -9.67
N LYS A 104 -13.12 -3.99 -10.94
CA LYS A 104 -11.82 -3.56 -11.44
C LYS A 104 -11.94 -2.15 -12.00
N LEU A 105 -11.38 -1.18 -11.30
CA LEU A 105 -11.30 0.20 -11.78
C LEU A 105 -10.30 0.31 -12.92
N ILE A 106 -10.68 1.06 -13.94
CA ILE A 106 -9.83 1.37 -15.08
C ILE A 106 -8.90 2.53 -14.68
N SER A 107 -7.76 2.69 -15.36
CA SER A 107 -6.82 3.78 -15.11
C SER A 107 -7.50 5.16 -15.12
N SER A 108 -8.51 5.36 -15.96
CA SER A 108 -9.32 6.59 -16.02
C SER A 108 -10.06 6.89 -14.72
N ASP A 109 -10.62 5.86 -14.07
CA ASP A 109 -11.40 6.03 -12.84
C ASP A 109 -10.49 6.35 -11.66
N ILE A 110 -9.29 5.75 -11.65
CA ILE A 110 -8.24 6.01 -10.67
C ILE A 110 -7.74 7.45 -10.81
N THR A 111 -7.53 7.92 -12.04
CA THR A 111 -7.14 9.32 -12.29
C THR A 111 -8.23 10.29 -11.86
N LYS A 112 -9.50 10.00 -12.15
CA LYS A 112 -10.63 10.83 -11.70
C LYS A 112 -10.68 10.92 -10.17
N TYR A 113 -10.50 9.81 -9.48
CA TYR A 113 -10.42 9.75 -8.02
C TYR A 113 -9.22 10.54 -7.46
N ALA A 114 -8.07 10.47 -8.13
CA ALA A 114 -6.85 11.18 -7.74
C ALA A 114 -6.95 12.70 -7.88
N ILE A 115 -7.73 13.17 -8.86
CA ILE A 115 -8.02 14.60 -9.06
C ILE A 115 -9.02 15.09 -8.00
N ASP A 116 -10.04 14.29 -7.69
CA ASP A 116 -11.11 14.65 -6.75
C ASP A 116 -10.65 14.73 -5.28
N LYS A 117 -9.75 13.82 -4.85
CA LYS A 117 -9.16 13.85 -3.50
C LYS A 117 -8.06 14.91 -3.38
N ARG A 118 -8.46 16.14 -3.08
CA ARG A 118 -7.57 17.22 -2.63
C ARG A 118 -7.26 17.13 -1.13
#